data_AF-A0A937I3D9-F1
#
_entry.id   AF-A0A937I3D9-F1
#
_cell.length_a   1.000
_cell.length_b   1.000
_cell.length_c   1.000
_cell.angle_alpha   90.00
_cell.angle_beta   90.00
_cell.angle_gamma   90.00
#
_symmetry.space_group_name_H-M   'P 1'
#
loop_
_entity.id
_entity.type
_entity.pdbx_description
1 polymer ?
#
loop_
_entity_poly.entity_id
_entity_poly.type
_entity_poly.pdbx_seq_one_letter_code
_entity_poly.pdbx_strand_id
1 'polypeptide(L)'
;MNKKVLPLAVGAASAVVMSAAHAAMYINERGTGETLIYPWYSAENDNNTLINIANTTEGHKAVKVRVLEAQNSQEVIDFNLYLSPQDHFSFAISATEAGGAKLVTGDNSCTVPAIPAGGVEFRSLKYATDKQISDPPVSLTDFDNTGIGRTQVGYIEVIEMGQLDPDSDVLIDQTAGSKTNAAAAITHNADGVPANCQILVDAWSNITGTDGVWLAESKTGDETGDSEFMATWQGGGLYGYATVINVPTGAAFGYDAVAVSDHVATGA
;
A
#
# COMPACT_ATOMS: atom_id res chain seq x y z
N MET A 1 73.97 -30.94 10.28
CA MET A 1 73.53 -29.97 11.32
C MET A 1 73.05 -28.72 10.60
N ASN A 2 71.80 -28.67 10.14
CA ASN A 2 70.60 -28.21 10.85
C ASN A 2 70.61 -26.73 11.31
N LYS A 3 69.65 -25.98 10.73
CA LYS A 3 68.91 -24.77 11.17
C LYS A 3 69.20 -23.52 10.32
N LYS A 4 68.23 -22.70 9.88
CA LYS A 4 66.76 -22.70 9.90
C LYS A 4 66.28 -21.66 8.87
N VAL A 5 65.18 -21.98 8.18
CA VAL A 5 64.35 -21.12 7.31
C VAL A 5 63.71 -19.95 8.06
N LEU A 6 63.38 -18.86 7.34
CA LEU A 6 62.15 -18.07 7.51
C LEU A 6 61.83 -17.28 6.23
N PRO A 7 60.71 -17.56 5.54
CA PRO A 7 60.20 -16.76 4.44
C PRO A 7 59.47 -15.52 4.97
N LEU A 8 59.64 -14.39 4.28
CA LEU A 8 58.93 -13.15 4.53
C LEU A 8 57.45 -13.35 4.10
N ALA A 9 56.58 -13.61 5.07
CA ALA A 9 55.14 -13.65 4.85
C ALA A 9 54.62 -12.23 4.61
N VAL A 10 54.19 -11.95 3.39
CA VAL A 10 53.35 -10.78 3.08
C VAL A 10 51.98 -11.05 3.72
N GLY A 11 51.70 -10.37 4.83
CA GLY A 11 50.37 -10.36 5.43
C GLY A 11 49.40 -9.63 4.50
N ALA A 12 48.52 -10.36 3.83
CA ALA A 12 47.33 -9.78 3.24
C ALA A 12 46.44 -9.29 4.39
N ALA A 13 46.34 -7.98 4.54
CA ALA A 13 45.30 -7.38 5.38
C ALA A 13 43.96 -7.67 4.71
N SER A 14 43.29 -8.73 5.14
CA SER A 14 41.88 -8.93 4.83
C SER A 14 41.10 -7.80 5.48
N ALA A 15 40.71 -6.81 4.69
CA ALA A 15 39.66 -5.88 5.09
C ALA A 15 38.39 -6.72 5.32
N VAL A 16 38.03 -6.92 6.58
CA VAL A 16 36.70 -7.41 6.93
C VAL A 16 35.75 -6.29 6.55
N VAL A 17 35.14 -6.41 5.37
CA VAL A 17 33.95 -5.65 5.03
C VAL A 17 32.89 -6.17 6.01
N MET A 18 32.62 -5.43 7.08
CA MET A 18 31.43 -5.66 7.86
C MET A 18 30.26 -5.30 6.95
N SER A 19 29.60 -6.32 6.40
CA SER A 19 28.27 -6.16 5.82
C SER A 19 27.41 -5.48 6.88
N ALA A 20 26.78 -4.36 6.52
CA ALA A 20 25.82 -3.69 7.38
C ALA A 20 24.84 -4.73 7.92
N ALA A 21 24.66 -4.78 9.23
CA ALA A 21 23.62 -5.60 9.83
C ALA A 21 22.29 -5.12 9.25
N HIS A 22 21.62 -5.97 8.46
CA HIS A 22 20.24 -5.73 8.09
C HIS A 22 19.44 -5.64 9.39
N ALA A 23 18.77 -4.51 9.61
CA ALA A 23 17.77 -4.44 10.66
C ALA A 23 16.73 -5.54 10.38
N ALA A 24 16.51 -6.42 11.35
CA ALA A 24 15.51 -7.46 11.21
C ALA A 24 14.15 -6.81 11.42
N MET A 25 13.29 -6.87 10.40
CA MET A 25 11.89 -6.46 10.49
C MET A 25 11.24 -6.99 11.77
N TYR A 26 10.52 -6.13 12.49
CA TYR A 26 9.89 -6.49 13.77
C TYR A 26 8.51 -5.85 13.95
N ILE A 27 7.68 -6.47 14.78
CA ILE A 27 6.40 -5.89 15.19
C ILE A 27 6.68 -4.78 16.20
N ASN A 28 6.27 -3.56 15.88
CA ASN A 28 6.42 -2.44 16.79
C ASN A 28 5.21 -2.34 17.72
N GLU A 29 5.42 -2.68 18.99
CA GLU A 29 4.40 -2.64 20.03
C GLU A 29 3.88 -1.22 20.34
N ARG A 30 4.54 -0.17 19.83
CA ARG A 30 4.04 1.22 19.91
C ARG A 30 2.96 1.54 18.88
N GLY A 31 2.68 0.61 17.96
CA GLY A 31 1.61 0.75 16.97
C GLY A 31 1.98 1.54 15.71
N THR A 32 3.22 2.03 15.60
CA THR A 32 3.68 2.75 14.39
C THR A 32 4.64 1.92 13.55
N GLY A 33 4.56 2.01 12.22
CA GLY A 33 5.39 1.21 11.33
C GLY A 33 5.44 1.73 9.91
N GLU A 34 6.20 1.02 9.08
CA GLU A 34 6.26 1.20 7.62
C GLU A 34 5.18 0.36 6.94
N THR A 35 4.82 -0.76 7.56
CA THR A 35 3.73 -1.62 7.10
C THR A 35 2.70 -1.79 8.21
N LEU A 36 1.42 -1.72 7.86
CA LEU A 36 0.31 -2.04 8.73
C LEU A 36 -0.45 -3.25 8.15
N ILE A 37 -0.69 -4.24 9.00
CA ILE A 37 -1.55 -5.38 8.68
C ILE A 37 -2.83 -5.26 9.51
N TYR A 38 -3.95 -5.04 8.82
CA TYR A 38 -5.27 -5.17 9.44
C TYR A 38 -5.66 -6.63 9.34
N PRO A 39 -5.71 -7.37 10.46
CA PRO A 39 -5.82 -8.83 10.44
C PRO A 39 -7.17 -9.32 9.88
N TRP A 40 -8.15 -8.43 9.77
CA TRP A 40 -9.49 -8.78 9.37
C TRP A 40 -10.21 -7.58 8.73
N TYR A 41 -11.18 -7.85 7.88
CA TYR A 41 -12.33 -7.02 7.59
C TYR A 41 -13.52 -7.95 7.30
N SER A 42 -14.73 -7.44 7.51
CA SER A 42 -15.96 -8.13 7.13
C SER A 42 -17.03 -7.16 6.65
N ALA A 43 -17.67 -7.57 5.56
CA ALA A 43 -18.90 -7.05 4.99
C ALA A 43 -20.06 -8.05 5.09
N GLU A 44 -19.82 -9.23 5.66
CA GLU A 44 -20.85 -10.28 5.79
C GLU A 44 -21.85 -9.96 6.89
N ASN A 45 -23.07 -10.49 6.77
CA ASN A 45 -24.09 -10.45 7.83
C ASN A 45 -24.35 -9.03 8.37
N ASP A 46 -24.42 -8.03 7.50
CA ASP A 46 -24.61 -6.61 7.83
C ASP A 46 -23.46 -5.95 8.60
N ASN A 47 -22.28 -6.59 8.63
CA ASN A 47 -21.07 -5.94 9.12
C ASN A 47 -20.61 -4.85 8.15
N ASN A 48 -20.11 -3.76 8.72
CA ASN A 48 -19.31 -2.77 8.02
C ASN A 48 -17.99 -2.63 8.77
N THR A 49 -16.88 -2.69 8.04
CA THR A 49 -15.55 -2.45 8.63
C THR A 49 -15.11 -1.04 8.26
N LEU A 50 -14.83 -0.22 9.26
CA LEU A 50 -14.31 1.13 9.11
C LEU A 50 -12.82 1.09 9.40
N ILE A 51 -12.01 1.58 8.46
CA ILE A 51 -10.55 1.54 8.49
C ILE A 51 -10.01 2.96 8.54
N ASN A 52 -8.99 3.17 9.37
CA ASN A 52 -8.33 4.45 9.58
C ASN A 52 -6.83 4.28 9.49
N ILE A 53 -6.18 5.04 8.62
CA ILE A 53 -4.74 5.09 8.41
C ILE A 53 -4.28 6.51 8.73
N ALA A 54 -3.31 6.67 9.61
CA ALA A 54 -2.78 7.97 9.99
C ALA A 54 -1.28 8.04 9.66
N ASN A 55 -0.88 9.14 9.02
CA ASN A 55 0.51 9.55 8.97
C ASN A 55 0.81 10.37 10.23
N THR A 56 1.67 9.86 11.12
CA THR A 56 2.02 10.57 12.36
C THR A 56 3.29 11.43 12.25
N THR A 57 3.88 11.53 11.05
CA THR A 57 5.15 12.23 10.82
C THR A 57 4.94 13.56 10.09
N GLU A 58 6.02 14.34 9.99
CA GLU A 58 6.07 15.59 9.23
C GLU A 58 6.36 15.37 7.73
N GLY A 59 6.54 14.12 7.28
CA GLY A 59 6.86 13.79 5.90
C GLY A 59 5.61 13.50 5.06
N HIS A 60 5.71 13.71 3.75
CA HIS A 60 4.70 13.36 2.76
C HIS A 60 4.84 11.89 2.36
N LYS A 61 3.82 11.05 2.57
CA LYS A 61 3.94 9.60 2.38
C LYS A 61 3.21 9.12 1.14
N ALA A 62 3.83 8.22 0.39
CA ALA A 62 3.16 7.37 -0.59
C ALA A 62 3.01 5.96 -0.03
N VAL A 63 1.80 5.42 -0.12
CA VAL A 63 1.40 4.19 0.57
C VAL A 63 0.62 3.30 -0.38
N LYS A 64 0.94 2.02 -0.46
CA LYS A 64 0.13 1.02 -1.15
C LYS A 64 -0.92 0.47 -0.19
N VAL A 65 -2.18 0.52 -0.57
CA VAL A 65 -3.27 -0.17 0.15
C VAL A 65 -3.72 -1.35 -0.69
N ARG A 66 -3.73 -2.55 -0.11
CA ARG A 66 -4.17 -3.80 -0.74
C ARG A 66 -5.19 -4.48 0.15
N VAL A 67 -6.34 -4.80 -0.43
CA VAL A 67 -7.39 -5.57 0.25
C VAL A 67 -7.38 -6.96 -0.36
N LEU A 68 -7.25 -7.98 0.49
CA LEU A 68 -7.11 -9.37 0.08
C LEU A 68 -8.23 -10.21 0.68
N GLU A 69 -8.78 -11.16 -0.08
CA GLU A 69 -9.79 -12.09 0.43
C GLU A 69 -9.19 -13.19 1.32
N ALA A 70 -9.99 -13.69 2.26
CA ALA A 70 -9.51 -14.57 3.34
C ALA A 70 -9.07 -15.97 2.89
N GLN A 71 -9.55 -16.48 1.75
CA GLN A 71 -9.41 -17.89 1.42
C GLN A 71 -8.03 -18.21 0.84
N ASN A 72 -7.59 -17.45 -0.16
CA ASN A 72 -6.32 -17.66 -0.86
C ASN A 72 -5.47 -16.37 -0.94
N SER A 73 -5.77 -15.35 -0.13
CA SER A 73 -5.05 -14.07 -0.14
C SER A 73 -5.02 -13.42 -1.53
N GLN A 74 -6.10 -13.55 -2.30
CA GLN A 74 -6.19 -12.91 -3.60
C GLN A 74 -6.59 -11.45 -3.45
N GLU A 75 -5.92 -10.58 -4.18
CA GLU A 75 -6.23 -9.15 -4.16
C GLU A 75 -7.58 -8.87 -4.82
N VAL A 76 -8.45 -8.17 -4.09
CA VAL A 76 -9.81 -7.82 -4.53
C VAL A 76 -9.94 -6.35 -4.89
N ILE A 77 -9.06 -5.50 -4.33
CA ILE A 77 -8.81 -4.13 -4.76
C ILE A 77 -7.44 -3.68 -4.22
N ASP A 78 -6.85 -2.74 -4.93
CA ASP A 78 -5.64 -2.05 -4.53
C ASP A 78 -5.65 -0.62 -5.05
N PHE A 79 -4.95 0.28 -4.36
CA PHE A 79 -4.73 1.65 -4.78
C PHE A 79 -3.50 2.22 -4.07
N ASN A 80 -2.92 3.26 -4.66
CA ASN A 80 -1.91 4.07 -4.00
C ASN A 80 -2.62 5.20 -3.25
N LEU A 81 -2.21 5.46 -2.03
CA LEU A 81 -2.70 6.52 -1.15
C LEU A 81 -1.53 7.46 -0.87
N TYR A 82 -1.78 8.76 -0.96
CA TYR A 82 -0.79 9.77 -0.67
C TYR A 82 -1.27 10.66 0.47
N LEU A 83 -0.49 10.69 1.54
CA LEU A 83 -0.81 11.36 2.80
C LEU A 83 0.11 12.55 2.99
N SER A 84 -0.47 13.71 3.23
CA SER A 84 0.28 14.89 3.64
C SER A 84 0.85 14.73 5.07
N PRO A 85 1.69 15.65 5.55
CA PRO A 85 2.18 15.61 6.92
C PRO A 85 1.03 15.60 7.93
N GLN A 86 1.09 14.71 8.92
CA GLN A 86 0.10 14.60 10.01
C GLN A 86 -1.35 14.32 9.54
N ASP A 87 -1.48 13.69 8.38
CA ASP A 87 -2.73 13.45 7.70
C ASP A 87 -3.40 12.13 8.12
N HIS A 88 -4.70 12.01 7.84
CA HIS A 88 -5.51 10.84 8.12
C HIS A 88 -6.34 10.50 6.90
N PHE A 89 -6.42 9.19 6.60
CA PHE A 89 -7.30 8.64 5.59
C PHE A 89 -8.22 7.60 6.21
N SER A 90 -9.49 7.66 5.87
CA SER A 90 -10.48 6.66 6.29
C SER A 90 -11.31 6.11 5.14
N PHE A 91 -11.71 4.85 5.26
CA PHE A 91 -12.66 4.22 4.34
C PHE A 91 -13.49 3.14 5.05
N ALA A 92 -14.63 2.80 4.47
CA ALA A 92 -15.50 1.73 4.93
C ALA A 92 -15.55 0.62 3.88
N ILE A 93 -15.56 -0.63 4.34
CA ILE A 93 -15.88 -1.82 3.55
C ILE A 93 -17.27 -2.30 3.97
N SER A 94 -18.17 -2.43 3.00
CA SER A 94 -19.56 -2.85 3.21
C SER A 94 -20.02 -3.81 2.11
N ALA A 95 -21.11 -4.56 2.35
CA ALA A 95 -21.69 -5.43 1.33
C ALA A 95 -22.22 -4.64 0.12
N THR A 96 -22.28 -5.30 -1.03
CA THR A 96 -23.00 -4.85 -2.22
C THR A 96 -24.25 -5.68 -2.45
N GLU A 97 -25.21 -5.15 -3.22
CA GLU A 97 -26.42 -5.90 -3.61
C GLU A 97 -26.09 -7.14 -4.46
N ALA A 98 -24.94 -7.13 -5.16
CA ALA A 98 -24.45 -8.25 -5.94
C ALA A 98 -23.85 -9.39 -5.07
N GLY A 99 -23.85 -9.24 -3.73
CA GLY A 99 -23.32 -10.24 -2.79
C GLY A 99 -21.80 -10.19 -2.63
N GLY A 100 -21.14 -9.14 -3.09
CA GLY A 100 -19.72 -8.87 -2.85
C GLY A 100 -19.53 -7.81 -1.75
N ALA A 101 -18.35 -7.22 -1.73
CA ALA A 101 -18.03 -6.04 -0.94
C ALA A 101 -17.63 -4.86 -1.82
N LYS A 102 -17.69 -3.66 -1.26
CA LYS A 102 -17.16 -2.44 -1.85
C LYS A 102 -16.44 -1.62 -0.81
N LEU A 103 -15.52 -0.78 -1.29
CA LEU A 103 -14.91 0.26 -0.49
C LEU A 103 -15.57 1.61 -0.81
N VAL A 104 -15.89 2.38 0.22
CA VAL A 104 -16.35 3.77 0.10
C VAL A 104 -15.51 4.64 1.02
N THR A 105 -15.10 5.82 0.56
CA THR A 105 -14.43 6.82 1.38
C THR A 105 -15.10 8.18 1.16
N GLY A 106 -15.17 8.98 2.22
CA GLY A 106 -15.50 10.41 2.16
C GLY A 106 -14.28 11.30 2.46
N ASP A 107 -13.10 10.69 2.50
CA ASP A 107 -11.82 11.36 2.75
C ASP A 107 -11.32 12.04 1.47
N ASN A 108 -10.58 13.13 1.63
CA ASN A 108 -10.08 13.92 0.51
C ASN A 108 -8.63 13.60 0.14
N SER A 109 -7.93 12.77 0.91
CA SER A 109 -6.55 12.36 0.62
C SER A 109 -6.44 11.78 -0.79
N CYS A 110 -5.35 12.10 -1.49
CA CYS A 110 -5.20 11.72 -2.89
C CYS A 110 -5.01 10.20 -3.04
N THR A 111 -5.87 9.56 -3.84
CA THR A 111 -5.72 8.15 -4.21
C THR A 111 -5.45 8.00 -5.70
N VAL A 112 -4.67 6.99 -6.07
CA VAL A 112 -4.42 6.60 -7.47
C VAL A 112 -4.76 5.11 -7.66
N PRO A 113 -5.73 4.77 -8.50
CA PRO A 113 -6.67 5.68 -9.17
C PRO A 113 -7.55 6.45 -8.16
N ALA A 114 -8.13 7.56 -8.61
CA ALA A 114 -9.07 8.34 -7.80
C ALA A 114 -10.29 7.50 -7.45
N ILE A 115 -10.61 7.38 -6.15
CA ILE A 115 -11.80 6.66 -5.69
C ILE A 115 -13.02 7.58 -5.89
N PRO A 116 -14.03 7.17 -6.67
CA PRO A 116 -15.23 7.98 -6.86
C PRO A 116 -16.07 8.03 -5.58
N ALA A 117 -16.88 9.08 -5.42
CA ALA A 117 -17.73 9.28 -4.24
C ALA A 117 -18.72 8.12 -3.96
N GLY A 118 -19.11 7.36 -4.99
CA GLY A 118 -19.96 6.16 -4.82
C GLY A 118 -19.22 4.92 -4.29
N GLY A 119 -17.89 4.98 -4.21
CA GLY A 119 -17.01 3.86 -3.90
C GLY A 119 -16.71 2.97 -5.10
N VAL A 120 -15.92 1.92 -4.84
CA VAL A 120 -15.49 0.92 -5.82
C VAL A 120 -15.85 -0.47 -5.32
N GLU A 121 -16.57 -1.23 -6.13
CA GLU A 121 -16.86 -2.63 -5.86
C GLU A 121 -15.60 -3.49 -6.00
N PHE A 122 -15.47 -4.48 -5.13
CA PHE A 122 -14.38 -5.45 -5.17
C PHE A 122 -14.56 -6.41 -6.34
N ARG A 123 -13.45 -6.94 -6.84
CA ARG A 123 -13.44 -7.76 -8.07
C ARG A 123 -12.87 -9.16 -7.81
N SER A 124 -13.34 -10.14 -8.60
CA SER A 124 -12.92 -11.54 -8.51
C SER A 124 -11.85 -11.96 -9.52
N LEU A 125 -11.27 -11.00 -10.26
CA LEU A 125 -10.40 -11.26 -11.41
C LEU A 125 -9.22 -12.21 -11.08
N LYS A 126 -8.64 -12.10 -9.88
CA LYS A 126 -7.48 -12.90 -9.45
C LYS A 126 -7.81 -14.36 -9.13
N TYR A 127 -9.09 -14.70 -8.98
CA TYR A 127 -9.56 -16.06 -8.70
C TYR A 127 -10.72 -16.48 -9.62
N ALA A 128 -10.92 -15.81 -10.75
CA ALA A 128 -11.98 -16.14 -11.71
C ALA A 128 -11.81 -17.53 -12.35
N THR A 129 -10.63 -18.14 -12.22
CA THR A 129 -10.31 -19.49 -12.70
C THR A 129 -10.17 -20.51 -11.58
N ASP A 130 -10.51 -20.15 -10.33
CA ASP A 130 -10.43 -21.04 -9.17
C ASP A 130 -11.61 -22.03 -9.17
N LYS A 131 -11.57 -22.97 -10.10
CA LYS A 131 -12.57 -24.01 -10.31
C LYS A 131 -11.90 -25.37 -10.33
N GLN A 132 -12.41 -26.32 -9.56
CA GLN A 132 -12.00 -27.71 -9.69
C GLN A 132 -12.95 -28.42 -10.64
N ILE A 133 -12.49 -28.65 -11.87
CA ILE A 133 -13.20 -29.49 -12.84
C ILE A 133 -12.75 -30.94 -12.60
N SER A 134 -13.66 -31.81 -12.17
CA SER A 134 -13.42 -33.27 -12.19
C SER A 134 -14.16 -33.90 -13.36
N ASP A 135 -13.49 -34.74 -14.15
CA ASP A 135 -14.13 -35.64 -15.12
C ASP A 135 -13.42 -37.01 -15.14
N PRO A 136 -14.09 -38.20 -15.16
CA PRO A 136 -15.55 -38.47 -15.19
C PRO A 136 -16.06 -39.32 -13.99
N PRO A 137 -17.31 -39.83 -14.04
CA PRO A 137 -18.55 -39.29 -13.51
C PRO A 137 -18.86 -39.91 -12.13
N VAL A 138 -18.38 -39.31 -11.05
CA VAL A 138 -18.81 -39.70 -9.70
C VAL A 138 -19.09 -38.47 -8.89
N SER A 139 -20.29 -37.91 -9.11
CA SER A 139 -21.16 -37.31 -8.09
C SER A 139 -20.47 -36.69 -6.88
N LEU A 140 -19.52 -35.79 -7.11
CA LEU A 140 -19.07 -34.79 -6.16
C LEU A 140 -19.29 -33.48 -6.90
N THR A 141 -20.14 -32.64 -6.35
CA THR A 141 -20.51 -31.33 -6.92
C THR A 141 -19.28 -30.60 -7.46
N ASP A 142 -19.31 -30.16 -8.72
CA ASP A 142 -18.28 -29.30 -9.30
C ASP A 142 -17.99 -28.15 -8.32
N PHE A 143 -16.78 -28.09 -7.79
CA PHE A 143 -16.40 -27.08 -6.82
C PHE A 143 -16.04 -25.79 -7.57
N ASP A 144 -16.94 -24.80 -7.51
CA ASP A 144 -16.73 -23.47 -8.06
C ASP A 144 -16.40 -22.49 -6.92
N ASN A 145 -15.12 -22.09 -6.83
CA ASN A 145 -14.62 -21.18 -5.83
C ASN A 145 -14.47 -19.74 -6.35
N THR A 146 -15.20 -19.38 -7.41
CA THR A 146 -15.07 -18.09 -8.10
C THR A 146 -16.06 -17.03 -7.63
N GLY A 147 -16.87 -17.35 -6.63
CA GLY A 147 -17.96 -16.51 -6.14
C GLY A 147 -17.50 -15.17 -5.58
N ILE A 148 -18.21 -14.09 -5.95
CA ILE A 148 -17.92 -12.72 -5.49
C ILE A 148 -18.06 -12.56 -3.97
N GLY A 149 -18.80 -13.45 -3.30
CA GLY A 149 -18.92 -13.50 -1.84
C GLY A 149 -17.58 -13.62 -1.10
N ARG A 150 -16.55 -14.20 -1.74
CA ARG A 150 -15.18 -14.25 -1.17
C ARG A 150 -14.63 -12.87 -0.83
N THR A 151 -15.05 -11.84 -1.58
CA THR A 151 -14.63 -10.46 -1.33
C THR A 151 -15.16 -9.88 -0.02
N GLN A 152 -16.14 -10.52 0.64
CA GLN A 152 -16.79 -9.97 1.82
C GLN A 152 -15.98 -10.13 3.10
N VAL A 153 -14.95 -10.99 3.13
CA VAL A 153 -14.09 -11.20 4.29
C VAL A 153 -12.64 -11.35 3.87
N GLY A 154 -11.73 -10.77 4.65
CA GLY A 154 -10.32 -10.83 4.33
C GLY A 154 -9.45 -10.03 5.29
N TYR A 155 -8.32 -9.54 4.80
CA TYR A 155 -7.40 -8.69 5.53
C TYR A 155 -6.87 -7.56 4.62
N ILE A 156 -6.21 -6.57 5.22
CA ILE A 156 -5.72 -5.40 4.49
C ILE A 156 -4.25 -5.22 4.81
N GLU A 157 -3.46 -4.98 3.78
CA GLU A 157 -2.05 -4.61 3.86
C GLU A 157 -1.92 -3.15 3.46
N VAL A 158 -1.21 -2.38 4.27
CA VAL A 158 -0.88 -0.98 4.01
C VAL A 158 0.64 -0.88 4.09
N ILE A 159 1.29 -0.56 2.98
CA ILE A 159 2.75 -0.63 2.85
C ILE A 159 3.25 0.73 2.40
N GLU A 160 4.08 1.39 3.21
CA GLU A 160 4.76 2.60 2.79
C GLU A 160 5.71 2.28 1.63
N MET A 161 5.58 3.04 0.53
CA MET A 161 6.38 2.84 -0.69
C MET A 161 7.44 3.92 -0.87
N GLY A 162 7.30 5.07 -0.22
CA GLY A 162 8.24 6.19 -0.37
C GLY A 162 7.75 7.46 0.30
N GLN A 163 8.63 8.45 0.36
CA GLN A 163 8.32 9.79 0.84
C GLN A 163 8.49 10.80 -0.29
N LEU A 164 7.52 11.69 -0.51
CA LEU A 164 7.62 12.74 -1.51
C LEU A 164 8.52 13.87 -0.98
N ASP A 165 9.37 14.41 -1.85
CA ASP A 165 10.30 15.49 -1.50
C ASP A 165 9.62 16.86 -1.70
N PRO A 166 9.34 17.62 -0.61
CA PRO A 166 8.73 18.95 -0.71
C PRO A 166 9.62 19.97 -1.42
N ASP A 167 10.94 19.76 -1.43
CA ASP A 167 11.92 20.64 -2.07
C ASP A 167 12.25 20.22 -3.52
N SER A 168 11.58 19.20 -4.05
CA SER A 168 11.81 18.71 -5.41
C SER A 168 11.42 19.74 -6.48
N ASP A 169 12.16 19.71 -7.59
CA ASP A 169 11.75 20.38 -8.83
C ASP A 169 10.39 19.86 -9.30
N VAL A 170 9.64 20.68 -10.03
CA VAL A 170 8.33 20.26 -10.57
C VAL A 170 8.51 19.48 -11.87
N LEU A 171 8.45 18.17 -11.77
CA LEU A 171 8.70 17.19 -12.84
C LEU A 171 7.40 16.52 -13.34
N ILE A 172 6.47 16.17 -12.43
CA ILE A 172 5.28 15.38 -12.80
C ILE A 172 4.12 16.24 -13.31
N ASP A 173 4.01 17.49 -12.85
CA ASP A 173 2.97 18.41 -13.31
C ASP A 173 3.35 19.00 -14.68
N GLN A 174 2.75 18.41 -15.72
CA GLN A 174 2.98 18.79 -17.11
C GLN A 174 1.96 19.80 -17.63
N THR A 175 1.15 20.40 -16.76
CA THR A 175 0.18 21.43 -17.17
C THR A 175 0.87 22.74 -17.58
N ALA A 176 0.19 23.53 -18.42
CA ALA A 176 0.65 24.87 -18.78
C ALA A 176 0.24 25.87 -17.69
N GLY A 177 1.21 26.55 -17.07
CA GLY A 177 0.95 27.62 -16.11
C GLY A 177 1.62 27.40 -14.75
N SER A 178 0.88 27.66 -13.67
CA SER A 178 1.36 27.47 -12.30
C SER A 178 1.44 25.98 -12.00
N LYS A 179 2.64 25.44 -12.02
CA LYS A 179 2.89 24.03 -11.73
C LYS A 179 3.08 23.79 -10.24
N THR A 180 2.82 22.58 -9.78
CA THR A 180 3.07 22.16 -8.40
C THR A 180 3.77 20.80 -8.37
N ASN A 181 4.70 20.59 -7.42
CA ASN A 181 5.23 19.25 -7.16
C ASN A 181 4.20 18.40 -6.39
N ALA A 182 4.44 17.09 -6.34
CA ALA A 182 3.59 16.07 -5.75
C ALA A 182 3.35 16.33 -4.26
N ALA A 183 4.40 16.66 -3.49
CA ALA A 183 4.29 16.95 -2.07
C ALA A 183 3.34 18.13 -1.80
N ALA A 184 3.48 19.23 -2.54
CA ALA A 184 2.56 20.36 -2.47
C ALA A 184 1.16 20.02 -2.99
N ALA A 185 1.04 19.16 -4.01
CA ALA A 185 -0.23 18.74 -4.57
C ALA A 185 -1.12 17.97 -3.60
N ILE A 186 -0.52 17.13 -2.74
CA ILE A 186 -1.26 16.34 -1.74
C ILE A 186 -1.48 17.11 -0.43
N THR A 187 -0.82 18.25 -0.24
CA THR A 187 -0.93 19.03 0.99
C THR A 187 -2.31 19.69 1.08
N HIS A 188 -3.00 19.45 2.19
CA HIS A 188 -4.31 20.04 2.46
C HIS A 188 -4.24 21.53 2.73
N ASN A 189 -5.19 22.29 2.17
CA ASN A 189 -5.40 23.69 2.51
C ASN A 189 -6.21 23.84 3.82
N ALA A 190 -6.55 25.07 4.20
CA ALA A 190 -7.32 25.36 5.41
C ALA A 190 -8.74 24.74 5.43
N ASP A 191 -9.28 24.38 4.27
CA ASP A 191 -10.59 23.74 4.11
C ASP A 191 -10.50 22.19 4.14
N GLY A 192 -9.31 21.62 4.35
CA GLY A 192 -9.10 20.18 4.35
C GLY A 192 -9.24 19.56 2.96
N VAL A 193 -8.80 20.27 1.91
CA VAL A 193 -8.77 19.77 0.53
C VAL A 193 -7.33 19.83 -0.02
N PRO A 194 -6.81 18.74 -0.63
CA PRO A 194 -5.50 18.78 -1.29
C PRO A 194 -5.47 19.74 -2.47
N ALA A 195 -4.30 20.29 -2.78
CA ALA A 195 -4.16 21.26 -3.85
C ALA A 195 -4.47 20.69 -5.25
N ASN A 196 -3.98 19.49 -5.59
CA ASN A 196 -4.19 18.91 -6.92
C ASN A 196 -3.92 17.39 -7.01
N CYS A 197 -4.86 16.54 -6.58
CA CYS A 197 -4.69 15.09 -6.70
C CYS A 197 -4.58 14.57 -8.16
N GLN A 198 -5.03 15.34 -9.14
CA GLN A 198 -5.07 14.88 -10.53
C GLN A 198 -3.68 14.66 -11.12
N ILE A 199 -2.67 15.43 -10.71
CA ILE A 199 -1.31 15.26 -11.26
C ILE A 199 -0.73 13.88 -10.90
N LEU A 200 -1.12 13.31 -9.75
CA LEU A 200 -0.67 11.99 -9.32
C LEU A 200 -1.36 10.88 -10.14
N VAL A 201 -2.64 11.08 -10.48
CA VAL A 201 -3.38 10.17 -11.37
C VAL A 201 -2.77 10.22 -12.78
N ASP A 202 -2.49 11.42 -13.28
CA ASP A 202 -1.91 11.63 -14.61
C ASP A 202 -0.50 11.03 -14.69
N ALA A 203 0.32 11.17 -13.63
CA ALA A 203 1.67 10.61 -13.56
C ALA A 203 1.71 9.08 -13.72
N TRP A 204 0.70 8.37 -13.24
CA TRP A 204 0.56 6.90 -13.38
C TRP A 204 -0.29 6.47 -14.58
N SER A 205 -0.86 7.40 -15.35
CA SER A 205 -1.77 7.10 -16.45
C SER A 205 -1.08 7.15 -17.81
N ASN A 206 -1.62 6.43 -18.78
CA ASN A 206 -1.35 6.67 -20.20
C ASN A 206 -2.51 7.48 -20.78
N ILE A 207 -2.25 8.73 -21.16
CA ILE A 207 -3.24 9.63 -21.73
C ILE A 207 -2.94 9.77 -23.21
N THR A 208 -3.84 9.27 -24.06
CA THR A 208 -3.74 9.38 -25.53
C THR A 208 -2.42 8.83 -26.12
N GLY A 209 -1.86 7.78 -25.52
CA GLY A 209 -0.60 7.16 -25.98
C GLY A 209 0.66 7.79 -25.39
N THR A 210 0.53 8.80 -24.52
CA THR A 210 1.65 9.39 -23.77
C THR A 210 1.58 8.90 -22.33
N ASP A 211 2.65 8.27 -21.86
CA ASP A 211 2.78 7.89 -20.45
C ASP A 211 3.03 9.14 -19.59
N GLY A 212 2.39 9.19 -18.42
CA GLY A 212 2.78 10.08 -17.34
C GLY A 212 4.21 9.78 -16.86
N VAL A 213 4.80 10.71 -16.10
CA VAL A 213 6.22 10.67 -15.72
C VAL A 213 6.55 9.37 -14.97
N TRP A 214 5.83 9.07 -13.89
CA TRP A 214 6.06 7.85 -13.10
C TRP A 214 5.80 6.56 -13.89
N LEU A 215 4.78 6.53 -14.76
CA LEU A 215 4.53 5.38 -15.63
C LEU A 215 5.61 5.20 -16.71
N ALA A 216 6.19 6.30 -17.20
CA ALA A 216 7.29 6.25 -18.16
C ALA A 216 8.57 5.73 -17.48
N GLU A 217 8.89 6.24 -16.29
CA GLU A 217 10.03 5.81 -15.47
C GLU A 217 9.96 4.32 -15.15
N SER A 218 8.78 3.84 -14.73
CA SER A 218 8.57 2.43 -14.38
C SER A 218 8.79 1.46 -15.55
N LYS A 219 8.89 1.95 -16.79
CA LYS A 219 9.17 1.13 -17.98
C LYS A 219 10.65 1.11 -18.38
N THR A 220 11.49 1.94 -17.76
CA THR A 220 12.85 2.22 -18.26
C THR A 220 14.01 1.60 -17.48
N GLY A 221 13.78 0.93 -16.35
CA GLY A 221 14.85 0.16 -15.70
C GLY A 221 14.49 -0.56 -14.41
N ASP A 222 13.84 0.15 -13.47
CA ASP A 222 13.72 -0.33 -12.08
C ASP A 222 12.27 -0.65 -11.65
N GLU A 223 11.33 -0.64 -12.61
CA GLU A 223 9.89 -0.85 -12.36
C GLU A 223 9.26 0.16 -11.38
N THR A 224 9.97 1.24 -11.07
CA THR A 224 9.57 2.32 -10.16
C THR A 224 9.38 3.64 -10.89
N GLY A 225 8.43 4.44 -10.42
CA GLY A 225 8.36 5.87 -10.71
C GLY A 225 8.78 6.62 -9.45
N ASP A 226 9.88 7.33 -9.52
CA ASP A 226 10.59 7.90 -8.36
C ASP A 226 10.87 9.41 -8.50
N SER A 227 10.50 10.03 -9.64
CA SER A 227 10.54 11.49 -9.75
C SER A 227 9.79 12.15 -8.59
N GLU A 228 10.41 13.16 -7.99
CA GLU A 228 9.88 13.90 -6.84
C GLU A 228 9.77 13.11 -5.52
N PHE A 229 10.38 11.92 -5.42
CA PHE A 229 10.57 11.22 -4.16
C PHE A 229 11.91 11.55 -3.50
N MET A 230 11.96 11.41 -2.18
CA MET A 230 13.18 11.50 -1.40
C MET A 230 14.13 10.36 -1.77
N ALA A 231 15.40 10.68 -2.07
CA ALA A 231 16.42 9.68 -2.39
C ALA A 231 16.88 8.84 -1.17
N THR A 232 16.58 9.28 0.05
CA THR A 232 16.92 8.57 1.28
C THR A 232 15.65 8.19 2.00
N TRP A 233 15.49 6.89 2.27
CA TRP A 233 14.37 6.35 3.01
C TRP A 233 14.27 6.95 4.42
N GLN A 234 13.12 7.55 4.72
CA GLN A 234 12.75 8.08 6.04
C GLN A 234 11.36 7.55 6.44
N GLY A 235 11.13 6.26 6.20
CA GLY A 235 9.82 5.63 6.42
C GLY A 235 9.44 5.41 7.88
N GLY A 236 8.25 4.88 8.07
CA GLY A 236 7.68 4.55 9.37
C GLY A 236 6.74 5.63 9.88
N GLY A 237 6.12 5.42 11.03
CA GLY A 237 5.17 6.39 11.58
C GLY A 237 3.77 6.35 10.95
N LEU A 238 3.45 5.33 10.15
CA LEU A 238 2.06 4.99 9.88
C LEU A 238 1.46 4.35 11.13
N TYR A 239 0.27 4.78 11.52
CA TYR A 239 -0.56 4.14 12.55
C TYR A 239 -1.90 3.76 11.94
N GLY A 240 -2.55 2.72 12.46
CA GLY A 240 -3.84 2.31 11.93
C GLY A 240 -4.68 1.53 12.91
N TYR A 241 -5.98 1.65 12.74
CA TYR A 241 -6.98 0.91 13.50
C TYR A 241 -8.24 0.73 12.68
N ALA A 242 -9.03 -0.28 13.02
CA ALA A 242 -10.31 -0.53 12.39
C ALA A 242 -11.40 -0.80 13.44
N THR A 243 -12.64 -0.57 13.03
CA THR A 243 -13.83 -0.85 13.82
C THR A 243 -14.83 -1.60 12.95
N VAL A 244 -15.27 -2.76 13.42
CA VAL A 244 -16.35 -3.51 12.79
C VAL A 244 -17.64 -3.18 13.50
N ILE A 245 -18.64 -2.77 12.73
CA ILE A 245 -19.94 -2.34 13.23
C ILE A 245 -21.02 -3.20 12.57
N ASN A 246 -21.92 -3.74 13.38
CA ASN A 246 -23.13 -4.42 12.95
C ASN A 246 -24.33 -3.66 13.50
N VAL A 247 -24.98 -2.87 12.63
CA VAL A 247 -26.10 -2.01 13.03
C VAL A 247 -27.33 -2.83 13.46
N PRO A 248 -27.75 -3.88 12.73
CA PRO A 248 -28.93 -4.66 13.12
C PRO A 248 -28.83 -5.32 14.50
N THR A 249 -27.64 -5.79 14.88
CA THR A 249 -27.42 -6.41 16.19
C THR A 249 -26.97 -5.44 17.27
N GLY A 250 -26.66 -4.19 16.92
CA GLY A 250 -26.16 -3.17 17.86
C GLY A 250 -24.75 -3.49 18.41
N ALA A 251 -23.95 -4.24 17.65
CA ALA A 251 -22.61 -4.65 18.06
C ALA A 251 -21.53 -3.83 17.37
N ALA A 252 -20.45 -3.53 18.10
CA ALA A 252 -19.24 -2.96 17.54
C ALA A 252 -18.00 -3.43 18.31
N PHE A 253 -16.89 -3.61 17.60
CA PHE A 253 -15.59 -3.83 18.21
C PHE A 253 -14.48 -3.23 17.36
N GLY A 254 -13.38 -2.84 18.01
CA GLY A 254 -12.21 -2.27 17.34
C GLY A 254 -10.95 -3.08 17.59
N TYR A 255 -9.98 -2.91 16.70
CA TYR A 255 -8.63 -3.46 16.83
C TYR A 255 -7.63 -2.52 16.17
N ASP A 256 -6.42 -2.47 16.72
CA ASP A 256 -5.29 -1.81 16.09
C ASP A 256 -4.73 -2.67 14.95
N ALA A 257 -4.19 -2.02 13.93
CA ALA A 257 -3.40 -2.69 12.92
C ALA A 257 -2.08 -3.16 13.51
N VAL A 258 -1.58 -4.32 13.06
CA VAL A 258 -0.25 -4.78 13.43
C VAL A 258 0.77 -3.95 12.68
N ALA A 259 1.52 -3.13 13.40
CA ALA A 259 2.55 -2.27 12.83
C ALA A 259 3.89 -3.00 12.76
N VAL A 260 4.50 -2.97 11.58
CA VAL A 260 5.78 -3.59 11.29
C VAL A 260 6.79 -2.50 10.94
N SER A 261 7.91 -2.50 11.65
CA SER A 261 9.03 -1.57 11.45
C SER A 261 10.21 -2.28 10.80
N ASP A 262 11.07 -1.49 10.17
CA ASP A 262 12.25 -1.94 9.41
C ASP A 262 11.89 -2.97 8.32
N HIS A 263 10.72 -2.80 7.69
CA HIS A 263 10.29 -3.64 6.57
C HIS A 263 10.99 -3.22 5.27
N VAL A 264 11.16 -1.92 5.05
CA VAL A 264 11.85 -1.37 3.89
C VAL A 264 13.29 -1.07 4.27
N ALA A 265 14.24 -1.71 3.60
CA ALA A 265 15.66 -1.47 3.86
C ALA A 265 16.08 -0.08 3.39
N THR A 266 17.05 0.53 4.07
CA THR A 266 17.77 1.72 3.56
C THR A 266 18.27 1.47 2.13
N GLY A 267 17.70 2.15 1.15
CA GLY A 267 18.07 2.06 -0.26
C GLY A 267 17.17 1.19 -1.15
N ALA A 268 15.91 0.96 -0.74
CA ALA A 268 14.85 0.63 -1.69
C ALA A 268 14.45 1.86 -2.52
#